data_AF-A0A841H648-F1
#
_entry.id   AF-A0A841H648-F1
#
_cell.length_a   1.000
_cell.length_b   1.000
_cell.length_c   1.000
_cell.angle_alpha   90.00
_cell.angle_beta   90.00
_cell.angle_gamma   90.00
#
_symmetry.space_group_name_H-M   'P 1'
#
loop_
_entity.id
_entity.type
_entity.pdbx_description
1 polymer ?
#
loop_
_entity_poly.entity_id
_entity_poly.type
_entity_poly.pdbx_seq_one_letter_code
_entity_poly.pdbx_strand_id
1 'polypeptide(L)'
;MGSVRAAALAVCLVALPAYAQVRPMSTAVPAPSAPGATAGAAARGWYTELQRISVRLQRVHEAALENPALRARRDALMRAIKDGMDEADPELRTIAARAERIPAEVEAARRQGDAQRLRSLDRELAQIQARFINVEQGVLRQESVARQLRAYEELLRRQMIAIEPMTESLLARGTDLRRLIEASVSPAQRE
;
A
#
# COMPACT_ATOMS: atom_id res chain seq x y z
N MET A 1 -10.77 18.45 28.03
CA MET A 1 -9.79 18.49 26.92
C MET A 1 -10.03 17.25 26.08
N GLY A 2 -10.70 17.42 24.94
CA GLY A 2 -11.33 16.33 24.19
C GLY A 2 -10.35 15.60 23.28
N SER A 3 -10.25 14.28 23.47
CA SER A 3 -9.48 13.39 22.62
C SER A 3 -10.17 13.20 21.27
N VAL A 4 -9.55 13.67 20.20
CA VAL A 4 -9.95 13.39 18.81
C VAL A 4 -9.50 11.97 18.47
N ARG A 5 -10.44 11.03 18.45
CA ARG A 5 -10.21 9.67 17.95
C ARG A 5 -10.34 9.68 16.43
N ALA A 6 -9.20 9.56 15.76
CA ALA A 6 -9.11 9.39 14.32
C ALA A 6 -9.70 8.04 13.91
N ALA A 7 -10.70 8.07 13.03
CA ALA A 7 -11.27 6.87 12.41
C ALA A 7 -10.47 6.54 11.14
N ALA A 8 -9.72 5.45 11.19
CA ALA A 8 -9.06 4.85 10.04
C ALA A 8 -10.10 4.11 9.19
N LEU A 9 -10.32 4.56 7.95
CA LEU A 9 -11.12 3.84 6.96
C LEU A 9 -10.21 2.90 6.17
N ALA A 10 -10.21 1.62 6.57
CA ALA A 10 -9.63 0.53 5.81
C ALA A 10 -10.71 -0.08 4.90
N VAL A 11 -10.58 0.08 3.59
CA VAL A 11 -11.41 -0.59 2.59
C VAL A 11 -10.69 -1.85 2.13
N CYS A 12 -11.05 -2.99 2.71
CA CYS A 12 -10.64 -4.31 2.22
C CYS A 12 -11.71 -4.84 1.26
N LEU A 13 -11.41 -4.81 -0.04
CA LEU A 13 -12.20 -5.46 -1.09
C LEU A 13 -11.73 -6.91 -1.21
N VAL A 14 -12.50 -7.84 -0.63
CA VAL A 14 -12.26 -9.30 -0.77
C VAL A 14 -13.11 -9.80 -1.93
N ALA A 15 -12.47 -10.17 -3.05
CA ALA A 15 -13.10 -10.90 -4.13
C ALA A 15 -13.15 -12.39 -3.79
N LEU A 16 -14.36 -12.97 -3.74
CA LEU A 16 -14.60 -14.40 -3.60
C LEU A 16 -14.54 -15.08 -4.98
N PRO A 17 -13.71 -16.11 -5.20
CA PRO A 17 -13.88 -17.00 -6.34
C PRO A 17 -14.88 -18.11 -5.98
N ALA A 18 -15.93 -18.22 -6.79
CA ALA A 18 -16.89 -19.32 -6.77
C ALA A 18 -16.18 -20.63 -7.18
N TYR A 19 -16.10 -21.59 -6.27
CA TYR A 19 -15.62 -22.94 -6.59
C TYR A 19 -16.74 -23.72 -7.30
N ALA A 20 -16.63 -23.86 -8.61
CA ALA A 20 -17.36 -24.87 -9.37
C ALA A 20 -16.70 -26.25 -9.16
N GLN A 21 -17.49 -27.17 -8.60
CA GLN A 21 -17.16 -28.59 -8.46
C GLN A 21 -17.34 -29.30 -9.82
N VAL A 22 -16.31 -29.97 -10.32
CA VAL A 22 -16.45 -31.02 -11.34
C VAL A 22 -15.63 -32.24 -10.93
N ARG A 23 -16.31 -33.40 -10.96
CA ARG A 23 -15.87 -34.73 -10.53
C ARG A 23 -14.97 -35.43 -11.58
N PRO A 24 -14.28 -36.51 -11.18
CA PRO A 24 -13.10 -37.03 -11.87
C PRO A 24 -13.44 -38.05 -12.96
N MET A 25 -12.67 -38.06 -14.03
CA MET A 25 -12.46 -39.24 -14.87
C MET A 25 -10.95 -39.47 -14.98
N SER A 26 -10.51 -40.58 -14.42
CA SER A 26 -9.14 -41.07 -14.51
C SER A 26 -8.91 -41.64 -15.90
N THR A 27 -7.95 -41.07 -16.63
CA THR A 27 -7.33 -41.70 -17.79
C THR A 27 -5.81 -41.56 -17.65
N ALA A 28 -5.16 -42.72 -17.61
CA ALA A 28 -3.73 -43.02 -17.73
C ALA A 28 -2.74 -41.84 -17.80
N VAL A 29 -1.87 -41.72 -16.79
CA VAL A 29 -0.72 -40.82 -16.79
C VAL A 29 0.50 -41.55 -17.37
N PRO A 30 0.96 -41.24 -18.60
CA PRO A 30 2.34 -41.49 -18.98
C PRO A 30 3.23 -40.59 -18.11
N ALA A 31 4.22 -41.18 -17.44
CA ALA A 31 5.15 -40.44 -16.60
C ALA A 31 5.90 -39.40 -17.45
N PRO A 32 5.70 -38.09 -17.24
CA PRO A 32 6.56 -37.09 -17.82
C PRO A 32 7.81 -36.99 -16.94
N SER A 33 8.97 -37.28 -17.51
CA SER A 33 10.25 -36.81 -16.97
C SER A 33 10.17 -35.29 -16.90
N ALA A 34 9.88 -34.74 -15.72
CA ALA A 34 9.51 -33.34 -15.54
C ALA A 34 10.74 -32.45 -15.27
N PRO A 35 11.20 -31.64 -16.24
CA PRO A 35 12.11 -30.51 -15.98
C PRO A 35 11.49 -29.41 -15.09
N GLY A 36 10.23 -29.51 -14.68
CA GLY A 36 9.52 -28.53 -13.84
C GLY A 36 9.62 -28.72 -12.32
N ALA A 37 10.06 -29.88 -11.82
CA ALA A 37 10.07 -30.16 -10.38
C ALA A 37 11.16 -29.37 -9.62
N THR A 38 12.30 -29.10 -10.28
CA THR A 38 13.44 -28.37 -9.72
C THR A 38 13.21 -26.86 -9.72
N ALA A 39 12.62 -26.31 -10.78
CA ALA A 39 12.24 -24.89 -10.86
C ALA A 39 11.25 -24.50 -9.76
N GLY A 40 10.25 -25.36 -9.49
CA GLY A 40 9.31 -25.13 -8.39
C GLY A 40 9.95 -25.19 -6.99
N ALA A 41 10.96 -26.05 -6.79
CA ALA A 41 11.69 -26.11 -5.52
C ALA A 41 12.57 -24.87 -5.28
N ALA A 42 13.27 -24.39 -6.32
CA ALA A 42 14.07 -23.16 -6.26
C ALA A 42 13.21 -21.92 -5.98
N ALA A 43 12.07 -21.80 -6.66
CA ALA A 43 11.13 -20.70 -6.45
C ALA A 43 10.60 -20.63 -5.02
N ARG A 44 10.28 -21.78 -4.41
CA ARG A 44 9.89 -21.85 -2.98
C ARG A 44 11.01 -21.39 -2.04
N GLY A 45 12.25 -21.76 -2.35
CA GLY A 45 13.44 -21.31 -1.61
C GLY A 45 13.60 -19.78 -1.66
N TRP A 46 13.51 -19.19 -2.85
CA TRP A 46 13.58 -17.74 -3.05
C TRP A 46 12.46 -16.99 -2.34
N TYR A 47 11.24 -17.51 -2.39
CA TYR A 47 10.10 -16.92 -1.69
C TYR A 47 10.31 -16.92 -0.17
N THR A 48 10.78 -18.04 0.39
CA THR A 48 11.08 -18.16 1.82
C THR A 48 12.21 -17.20 2.25
N GLU A 49 13.22 -17.02 1.40
CA GLU A 49 14.28 -16.06 1.63
C GLU A 49 13.76 -14.61 1.59
N LEU A 50 12.95 -14.27 0.59
CA LEU A 50 12.34 -12.95 0.45
C LEU A 50 11.48 -12.60 1.67
N GLN A 51 10.65 -13.55 2.15
CA GLN A 51 9.85 -13.36 3.36
C GLN A 51 10.72 -13.05 4.59
N ARG A 52 11.83 -13.78 4.78
CA ARG A 52 12.77 -13.53 5.87
C ARG A 52 13.41 -12.14 5.78
N ILE A 53 13.83 -11.74 4.59
CA ILE A 53 14.38 -10.39 4.34
C ILE A 53 13.35 -9.31 4.68
N SER A 54 12.12 -9.45 4.18
CA SER A 54 11.03 -8.49 4.44
C SER A 54 10.74 -8.33 5.93
N VAL A 55 10.64 -9.43 6.68
CA VAL A 55 10.41 -9.38 8.14
C VAL A 55 11.58 -8.68 8.85
N ARG A 56 12.83 -8.95 8.45
CA ARG A 56 14.00 -8.30 9.05
C ARG A 56 14.01 -6.80 8.77
N LEU A 57 13.83 -6.39 7.51
CA LEU A 57 13.78 -4.99 7.11
C LEU A 57 12.60 -4.25 7.76
N GLN A 58 11.45 -4.90 7.94
CA GLN A 58 10.30 -4.31 8.63
C GLN A 58 10.63 -3.97 10.08
N ARG A 59 11.26 -4.88 10.84
CA ARG A 59 11.66 -4.61 12.23
C ARG A 59 12.68 -3.47 12.32
N VAL A 60 13.65 -3.44 11.41
CA VAL A 60 14.65 -2.37 11.33
C VAL A 60 13.99 -1.03 11.02
N HIS A 61 13.02 -1.02 10.10
CA HIS A 61 12.24 0.17 9.77
C HIS A 61 11.43 0.67 10.99
N GLU A 62 10.71 -0.21 11.68
CA GLU A 62 9.97 0.13 12.90
C GLU A 62 10.88 0.71 13.98
N ALA A 63 12.02 0.08 14.25
CA ALA A 63 13.02 0.58 15.19
C ALA A 63 13.61 1.92 14.74
N ALA A 64 13.84 2.13 13.44
CA ALA A 64 14.30 3.42 12.93
C ALA A 64 13.26 4.53 13.17
N LEU A 65 11.97 4.25 13.03
CA LEU A 65 10.89 5.21 13.31
C LEU A 65 10.80 5.61 14.79
N GLU A 66 11.40 4.85 15.70
CA GLU A 66 11.52 5.25 17.10
C GLU A 66 12.50 6.43 17.30
N ASN A 67 13.36 6.73 16.33
CA ASN A 67 14.28 7.84 16.42
C ASN A 67 13.53 9.21 16.46
N PRO A 68 13.77 10.07 17.46
CA PRO A 68 13.05 11.33 17.61
C PRO A 68 13.31 12.33 16.48
N ALA A 69 14.50 12.33 15.89
CA ALA A 69 14.83 13.19 14.76
C ALA A 69 14.05 12.79 13.50
N LEU A 70 13.85 11.48 13.28
CA LEU A 70 13.00 10.98 12.19
C LEU A 70 11.53 11.39 12.38
N ARG A 71 11.00 11.24 13.59
CA ARG A 71 9.63 11.67 13.90
C ARG A 71 9.46 13.17 13.63
N ALA A 72 10.37 14.00 14.13
CA ALA A 72 10.32 15.45 13.90
C ALA A 72 10.38 15.79 12.40
N ARG A 73 11.20 15.09 11.61
CA ARG A 73 11.32 15.32 10.17
C ARG A 73 10.06 14.86 9.42
N ARG A 74 9.47 13.73 9.79
CA ARG A 74 8.20 13.26 9.27
C ARG A 74 7.09 14.26 9.56
N ASP A 75 6.99 14.73 10.80
CA ASP A 75 5.93 15.67 11.20
C ASP A 75 6.09 17.04 10.51
N ALA A 76 7.33 17.46 10.19
CA ALA A 76 7.58 18.62 9.34
C ALA A 76 7.14 18.40 7.89
N LEU A 77 7.47 17.23 7.30
CA LEU A 77 7.04 16.87 5.95
C LEU A 77 5.50 16.80 5.84
N MET A 78 4.82 16.16 6.80
CA MET A 78 3.36 16.07 6.81
C MET A 78 2.70 17.44 6.92
N ARG A 79 3.28 18.37 7.71
CA ARG A 79 2.82 19.75 7.76
C ARG A 79 3.01 20.45 6.42
N ALA A 80 4.19 20.31 5.79
CA ALA A 80 4.45 20.91 4.49
C ALA A 80 3.48 20.41 3.41
N ILE A 81 3.15 19.11 3.41
CA ILE A 81 2.14 18.54 2.51
C ILE A 81 0.76 19.14 2.81
N LYS A 82 0.35 19.15 4.08
CA LYS A 82 -0.94 19.73 4.48
C LYS A 82 -1.06 21.20 4.09
N ASP A 83 -0.07 22.00 4.41
CA ASP A 83 -0.03 23.43 4.08
C ASP A 83 -0.06 23.63 2.56
N GLY A 84 0.68 22.83 1.81
CA GLY A 84 0.66 22.83 0.35
C GLY A 84 -0.71 22.44 -0.23
N MET A 85 -1.43 21.51 0.40
CA MET A 85 -2.79 21.14 -0.01
C MET A 85 -3.78 22.25 0.28
N ASP A 86 -3.71 22.85 1.47
CA ASP A 86 -4.57 23.98 1.86
C ASP A 86 -4.33 25.21 0.96
N GLU A 87 -3.09 25.45 0.52
CA GLU A 87 -2.75 26.51 -0.42
C GLU A 87 -3.22 26.21 -1.84
N ALA A 88 -3.02 24.97 -2.32
CA ALA A 88 -3.43 24.55 -3.65
C ALA A 88 -4.96 24.53 -3.83
N ASP A 89 -5.70 24.20 -2.77
CA ASP A 89 -7.15 24.18 -2.78
C ASP A 89 -7.75 24.48 -1.39
N PRO A 90 -8.09 25.74 -1.12
CA PRO A 90 -8.63 26.18 0.17
C PRO A 90 -9.96 25.52 0.56
N GLU A 91 -10.73 25.03 -0.41
CA GLU A 91 -12.01 24.36 -0.17
C GLU A 91 -11.84 22.92 0.35
N LEU A 92 -10.62 22.34 0.30
CA LEU A 92 -10.39 20.97 0.77
C LEU A 92 -10.81 20.75 2.22
N ARG A 93 -10.69 21.76 3.09
CA ARG A 93 -11.14 21.65 4.48
C ARG A 93 -12.66 21.48 4.56
N THR A 94 -13.41 22.27 3.79
CA THR A 94 -14.87 22.16 3.69
C THR A 94 -15.28 20.79 3.14
N ILE A 95 -14.54 20.32 2.13
CA ILE A 95 -14.80 19.04 1.47
C ILE A 95 -14.45 17.85 2.36
N ALA A 96 -13.38 17.92 3.15
CA ALA A 96 -13.07 16.93 4.18
C ALA A 96 -14.21 16.82 5.19
N ALA A 97 -14.69 17.96 5.70
CA ALA A 97 -15.82 17.99 6.63
C ALA A 97 -17.13 17.49 5.99
N ARG A 98 -17.26 17.56 4.66
CA ARG A 98 -18.37 16.90 3.94
C ARG A 98 -18.19 15.38 3.92
N ALA A 99 -17.00 14.89 3.58
CA ALA A 99 -16.70 13.46 3.56
C ALA A 99 -16.94 12.79 4.92
N GLU A 100 -16.60 13.45 6.03
CA GLU A 100 -16.85 12.95 7.39
C GLU A 100 -18.33 12.72 7.71
N ARG A 101 -19.24 13.46 7.06
CA ARG A 101 -20.70 13.35 7.28
C ARG A 101 -21.37 12.27 6.44
N ILE A 102 -20.78 11.92 5.29
CA ILE A 102 -21.36 10.96 4.34
C ILE A 102 -21.66 9.58 4.99
N PRO A 103 -20.81 8.98 5.84
CA PRO A 103 -21.12 7.69 6.47
C PRO A 103 -22.43 7.69 7.27
N ALA A 104 -22.70 8.75 8.03
CA ALA A 104 -23.95 8.88 8.78
C ALA A 104 -25.18 8.98 7.85
N GLU A 105 -25.02 9.68 6.71
CA GLU A 105 -26.08 9.81 5.70
C GLU A 105 -26.32 8.51 4.93
N VAL A 106 -25.25 7.73 4.68
CA VAL A 106 -25.34 6.39 4.08
C VAL A 106 -26.15 5.48 5.00
N GLU A 107 -25.85 5.47 6.31
CA GLU A 107 -26.59 4.66 7.28
C GLU A 107 -28.07 5.08 7.38
N ALA A 108 -28.36 6.39 7.36
CA ALA A 108 -29.73 6.89 7.34
C ALA A 108 -30.48 6.44 6.06
N ALA A 109 -29.86 6.61 4.89
CA ALA A 109 -30.45 6.20 3.61
C ALA A 109 -30.66 4.68 3.52
N ARG A 110 -29.75 3.88 4.07
CA ARG A 110 -29.90 2.41 4.18
C ARG A 110 -31.13 2.03 4.99
N ARG A 111 -31.33 2.64 6.16
CA ARG A 111 -32.50 2.37 7.01
C ARG A 111 -33.82 2.74 6.34
N GLN A 112 -33.81 3.77 5.49
CA GLN A 112 -34.98 4.24 4.76
C GLN A 112 -35.20 3.50 3.43
N GLY A 113 -34.26 2.63 3.01
CA GLY A 113 -34.31 1.98 1.70
C GLY A 113 -34.13 2.96 0.53
N ASP A 114 -33.55 4.14 0.76
CA ASP A 114 -33.39 5.19 -0.25
C ASP A 114 -32.17 4.91 -1.15
N ALA A 115 -32.39 4.05 -2.15
CA ALA A 115 -31.37 3.69 -3.14
C ALA A 115 -30.90 4.86 -3.99
N GLN A 116 -31.73 5.89 -4.21
CA GLN A 116 -31.32 7.07 -4.98
C GLN A 116 -30.33 7.92 -4.17
N ARG A 117 -30.60 8.11 -2.87
CA ARG A 117 -29.68 8.83 -1.99
C ARG A 117 -28.34 8.10 -1.86
N LEU A 118 -28.36 6.78 -1.71
CA LEU A 118 -27.13 5.98 -1.66
C LEU A 118 -26.25 6.18 -2.90
N ARG A 119 -26.82 6.06 -4.11
CA ARG A 119 -26.08 6.32 -5.37
C ARG A 119 -25.57 7.76 -5.48
N SER A 120 -26.28 8.72 -4.89
CA SER A 120 -25.83 10.12 -4.86
C SER A 120 -24.61 10.28 -3.95
N LEU A 121 -24.65 9.68 -2.75
CA LEU A 121 -23.57 9.75 -1.77
C LEU A 121 -22.30 9.04 -2.27
N ASP A 122 -22.45 7.90 -2.95
CA ASP A 122 -21.32 7.18 -3.55
C ASP A 122 -20.61 8.05 -4.61
N ARG A 123 -21.38 8.69 -5.50
CA ARG A 123 -20.82 9.61 -6.51
C ARG A 123 -20.16 10.82 -5.88
N GLU A 124 -20.78 11.39 -4.86
CA GLU A 124 -20.21 12.52 -4.12
C GLU A 124 -18.88 12.13 -3.48
N LEU A 125 -18.82 10.98 -2.79
CA LEU A 125 -17.59 10.50 -2.17
C LEU A 125 -16.48 10.25 -3.20
N ALA A 126 -16.81 9.67 -4.36
CA ALA A 126 -15.86 9.46 -5.44
C ALA A 126 -15.30 10.78 -5.99
N GLN A 127 -16.13 11.81 -6.15
CA GLN A 127 -15.68 13.14 -6.58
C GLN A 127 -14.76 13.79 -5.54
N ILE A 128 -15.12 13.69 -4.25
CA ILE A 128 -14.29 14.18 -3.16
C ILE A 128 -12.92 13.49 -3.19
N GLN A 129 -12.89 12.16 -3.26
CA GLN A 129 -11.66 11.39 -3.29
C GLN A 129 -10.78 11.77 -4.49
N ALA A 130 -11.35 11.89 -5.68
CA ALA A 130 -10.61 12.30 -6.88
C ALA A 130 -9.97 13.69 -6.71
N ARG A 131 -10.70 14.64 -6.10
CA ARG A 131 -10.17 15.98 -5.82
C ARG A 131 -9.00 15.94 -4.85
N PHE A 132 -9.11 15.20 -3.74
CA PHE A 132 -8.00 15.01 -2.79
C PHE A 132 -6.77 14.42 -3.46
N ILE A 133 -6.92 13.34 -4.23
CA ILE A 133 -5.80 12.68 -4.94
C ILE A 133 -5.12 13.65 -5.90
N ASN A 134 -5.89 14.43 -6.67
CA ASN A 134 -5.34 15.37 -7.64
C ASN A 134 -4.54 16.48 -6.95
N VAL A 135 -5.04 17.05 -5.86
CA VAL A 135 -4.33 18.08 -5.10
C VAL A 135 -3.08 17.50 -4.44
N GLU A 136 -3.20 16.36 -3.76
CA GLU A 136 -2.07 15.67 -3.12
C GLU A 136 -0.95 15.37 -4.14
N GLN A 137 -1.29 14.82 -5.31
CA GLN A 137 -0.31 14.59 -6.38
C GLN A 137 0.34 15.88 -6.87
N GLY A 138 -0.41 16.98 -6.96
CA GLY A 138 0.13 18.30 -7.30
C GLY A 138 1.14 18.78 -6.26
N VAL A 139 0.80 18.66 -4.97
CA VAL A 139 1.64 19.06 -3.84
C VAL A 139 2.91 18.21 -3.75
N LEU A 140 2.80 16.90 -3.94
CA LEU A 140 3.96 15.99 -3.93
C LEU A 140 4.97 16.29 -5.05
N ARG A 141 4.54 16.92 -6.15
CA ARG A 141 5.42 17.37 -7.24
C ARG A 141 6.11 18.70 -6.95
N GLN A 142 5.69 19.45 -5.92
CA GLN A 142 6.35 20.70 -5.56
C GLN A 142 7.80 20.43 -5.13
N GLU A 143 8.73 21.27 -5.60
CA GLU A 143 10.15 21.08 -5.34
C GLU A 143 10.49 21.15 -3.84
N SER A 144 9.81 22.02 -3.10
CA SER A 144 9.94 22.14 -1.64
C SER A 144 9.62 20.81 -0.93
N VAL A 145 8.48 20.20 -1.25
CA VAL A 145 8.02 18.92 -0.70
C VAL A 145 8.95 17.79 -1.13
N ALA A 146 9.32 17.72 -2.41
CA ALA A 146 10.24 16.71 -2.93
C ALA A 146 11.62 16.76 -2.23
N ARG A 147 12.15 17.96 -1.94
CA ARG A 147 13.39 18.11 -1.16
C ARG A 147 13.24 17.62 0.27
N GLN A 148 12.11 17.90 0.92
CA GLN A 148 11.87 17.41 2.28
C GLN A 148 11.73 15.90 2.33
N LEU A 149 11.04 15.30 1.34
CA LEU A 149 10.89 13.85 1.20
C LEU A 149 12.25 13.17 1.04
N ARG A 150 13.09 13.61 0.10
CA ARG A 150 14.44 13.07 -0.07
C ARG A 150 15.29 13.15 1.20
N ALA A 151 15.20 14.28 1.91
CA ALA A 151 15.93 14.46 3.17
C ALA A 151 15.42 13.52 4.28
N TYR A 152 14.11 13.25 4.32
CA TYR A 152 13.53 12.29 5.24
C TYR A 152 13.97 10.86 4.90
N GLU A 153 13.90 10.46 3.63
CA GLU A 153 14.33 9.14 3.16
C GLU A 153 15.82 8.88 3.46
N GLU A 154 16.68 9.87 3.21
CA GLU A 154 18.11 9.75 3.50
C GLU A 154 18.40 9.65 5.00
N LEU A 155 17.61 10.33 5.84
CA LEU A 155 17.71 10.16 7.28
C LEU A 155 17.24 8.77 7.71
N LEU A 156 16.13 8.28 7.14
CA LEU A 156 15.57 6.96 7.44
C LEU A 156 16.57 5.87 7.08
N ARG A 157 17.14 5.94 5.87
CA ARG A 157 18.16 5.01 5.38
C ARG A 157 19.36 4.96 6.32
N ARG A 158 19.90 6.12 6.72
CA ARG A 158 21.01 6.20 7.68
C ARG A 158 20.68 5.56 9.02
N GLN A 159 19.46 5.75 9.53
CA GLN A 159 19.03 5.13 10.78
C GLN A 159 18.86 3.61 10.64
N MET A 160 18.30 3.13 9.52
CA MET A 160 18.20 1.70 9.25
C MET A 160 19.59 1.05 9.16
N ILE A 161 20.57 1.68 8.50
CA ILE A 161 21.95 1.19 8.43
C ILE A 161 22.62 1.17 9.81
N ALA A 162 22.37 2.17 10.64
CA ALA A 162 22.91 2.22 12.01
C ALA A 162 22.39 1.07 12.89
N ILE A 163 21.14 0.64 12.68
CA ILE A 163 20.52 -0.49 13.39
C ILE A 163 20.96 -1.84 12.78
N GLU A 164 21.00 -1.91 11.44
CA GLU A 164 21.34 -3.10 10.68
C GLU A 164 22.34 -2.75 9.56
N PRO A 165 23.64 -3.00 9.76
CA PRO A 165 24.68 -2.69 8.77
C PRO A 165 24.48 -3.38 7.42
N MET A 166 23.78 -4.52 7.38
CA MET A 166 23.50 -5.24 6.14
C MET A 166 22.27 -4.72 5.39
N THR A 167 21.64 -3.61 5.83
CA THR A 167 20.39 -3.09 5.24
C THR A 167 20.46 -2.97 3.71
N GLU A 168 21.53 -2.38 3.18
CA GLU A 168 21.70 -2.21 1.73
C GLU A 168 21.82 -3.55 0.99
N SER A 169 22.57 -4.50 1.56
CA SER A 169 22.70 -5.85 1.00
C SER A 169 21.37 -6.61 1.02
N LEU A 170 20.58 -6.46 2.09
CA LEU A 170 19.27 -7.07 2.23
C LEU A 170 18.27 -6.49 1.21
N LEU A 171 18.27 -5.18 1.01
CA LEU A 171 17.45 -4.50 0.00
C LEU A 171 17.81 -4.96 -1.43
N ALA A 172 19.10 -5.01 -1.75
CA ALA A 172 19.59 -5.51 -3.03
C ALA A 172 19.16 -6.97 -3.26
N ARG A 173 19.40 -7.84 -2.27
CA ARG A 173 19.02 -9.25 -2.34
C ARG A 173 17.51 -9.45 -2.49
N GLY A 174 16.69 -8.68 -1.78
CA GLY A 174 15.24 -8.72 -1.91
C GLY A 174 14.75 -8.31 -3.31
N THR A 175 15.41 -7.35 -3.96
CA THR A 175 15.11 -6.96 -5.34
C THR A 175 15.50 -8.04 -6.34
N ASP A 176 16.66 -8.66 -6.18
CA ASP A 176 17.09 -9.76 -7.05
C ASP A 176 16.18 -10.98 -6.92
N LEU A 177 15.79 -11.35 -5.70
CA LEU A 177 14.86 -12.46 -5.46
C LEU A 177 13.49 -12.21 -6.11
N ARG A 178 12.95 -10.98 -6.03
CA ARG A 178 11.70 -10.62 -6.72
C ARG A 178 11.81 -10.81 -8.22
N ARG A 179 12.90 -10.35 -8.84
CA ARG A 179 13.17 -10.53 -10.26
C ARG A 179 13.26 -12.01 -10.65
N LEU A 180 13.93 -12.83 -9.85
CA LEU A 180 14.03 -14.29 -10.08
C LEU A 180 12.66 -14.98 -9.99
N ILE A 181 11.85 -14.62 -9.01
CA ILE A 181 10.50 -15.16 -8.84
C ILE A 181 9.62 -14.78 -10.04
N GLU A 182 9.60 -13.51 -10.43
CA GLU A 182 8.83 -13.03 -11.59
C GLU A 182 9.24 -13.77 -12.88
N ALA A 183 10.55 -13.92 -13.13
CA ALA A 183 11.06 -14.67 -14.27
C ALA A 183 10.66 -16.16 -14.26
N SER A 184 10.48 -16.75 -13.07
CA SER A 184 10.06 -18.15 -12.92
C SER A 184 8.55 -18.39 -13.12
N VAL A 185 7.72 -17.34 -12.97
CA VAL A 185 6.26 -17.41 -13.11
C VAL A 185 5.79 -17.01 -14.52
N SER A 186 6.59 -16.25 -15.27
CA SER A 186 6.26 -15.80 -16.63
C SER A 186 6.73 -16.68 -17.83
N PRO A 187 7.10 -17.98 -17.74
CA PRO A 187 7.50 -18.73 -18.93
C PRO A 187 6.34 -19.06 -19.89
N ALA A 188 5.08 -18.96 -19.45
CA ALA A 188 3.89 -19.38 -20.22
C ALA A 188 3.29 -18.30 -21.16
N GLN A 189 3.92 -17.13 -21.31
CA GLN A 189 3.43 -16.04 -22.17
C GLN A 189 4.41 -15.65 -23.31
N ARG A 190 5.37 -16.53 -23.62
CA ARG A 190 6.39 -16.29 -24.66
C ARG A 190 6.26 -17.21 -25.89
N GLU A 191 5.11 -17.84 -26.07
CA GLU A 191 4.69 -18.52 -27.30
C GLU A 191 3.48 -17.81 -27.89
#